data_AF-A0A2D5W5Q5-F1
#
_entry.id   AF-A0A2D5W5Q5-F1
#
_cell.length_a   1.000
_cell.length_b   1.000
_cell.length_c   1.000
_cell.angle_alpha   90.00
_cell.angle_beta   90.00
_cell.angle_gamma   90.00
#
_symmetry.space_group_name_H-M   'P 1'
#
loop_
_entity.id
_entity.type
_entity.pdbx_description
1 polymer ?
#
loop_
_entity_poly.entity_id
_entity_poly.type
_entity_poly.pdbx_seq_one_letter_code
_entity_poly.pdbx_strand_id
1 'polypeptide(L)'
;MKRNLHSAHWRPPTFLWLLLLLSAACGREGAGTQTLELEFMRPVNRQGVYLNEQLILYFNRTVEPASVSRASVRVTDSSGNPARGQLAVQGKEVRFTPAAVLAPDLSDGGYRPDTDYSVRLGGFPELDGLRGSGGEPLSAARTISFHTVAVEQPRRGFVFADGTPEEGSPLRIVSATLTPDEPLRMTCAEPLDPSTLLDGEIVLVEASATGRRIPLRGILVTNAISGTGSIHRPAAVLELLAPERLKPGDYWLPQPEGVGLRDFGGNPVWLPSSPSSRRGLRITVVEAGEDRGRGELWLSLLDTRLRSPVALPGAAGTARWDGDGRIRIRYPAAAGTGSQGPLLLNGTEERGDLHGTSLSVGAGDTCDLGRGVGFRIMRSQGSLTIAGSLTRQVASPNDIPPMAFGPDETLSAWVRRATGADHSWTVLVAGGDLFISGSLEVNTPLLLVAGGAIRVSGSAKAQRRQLWLLKDGGGLRLDSTASVAPLLMDPPERNPLVAPLTFSVSSALVPPWGRVERWLTGDADGRAGQGSWNVRYGQRTGAGPLPERWEEHPRALTGAGGLHLRVDLRAEPAPGQAWDPPEVDFVHLRWATVAPDGIAAEDAGGGR
;
A
#
# COMPACT_ATOMS: atom_id res chain seq x y z
N MET A 1 57.86 7.64 87.01
CA MET A 1 58.47 6.34 86.66
C MET A 1 57.77 5.84 85.40
N LYS A 2 58.34 6.03 84.21
CA LYS A 2 59.17 5.06 83.45
C LYS A 2 58.50 3.68 83.29
N ARG A 3 57.97 3.38 82.10
CA ARG A 3 58.64 2.52 81.09
C ARG A 3 57.82 2.37 79.79
N ASN A 4 58.52 2.60 78.69
CA ASN A 4 58.21 2.21 77.31
C ASN A 4 58.16 0.67 77.16
N LEU A 5 57.44 0.17 76.15
CA LEU A 5 57.94 -0.88 75.25
C LEU A 5 57.10 -1.00 73.96
N HIS A 6 57.82 -1.36 72.91
CA HIS A 6 57.54 -1.28 71.48
C HIS A 6 56.77 -2.48 70.89
N SER A 7 56.34 -2.27 69.63
CA SER A 7 56.29 -3.19 68.47
C SER A 7 55.21 -4.27 68.38
N ALA A 8 54.41 -4.25 67.31
CA ALA A 8 54.70 -4.98 66.06
C ALA A 8 53.54 -4.82 65.05
N HIS A 9 53.81 -4.23 63.89
CA HIS A 9 52.89 -4.25 62.74
C HIS A 9 52.98 -5.59 62.01
N TRP A 10 51.90 -6.37 62.02
CA TRP A 10 51.76 -7.59 61.23
C TRP A 10 51.05 -7.25 59.91
N ARG A 11 51.80 -7.28 58.79
CA ARG A 11 51.22 -7.20 57.45
C ARG A 11 50.87 -8.63 57.00
N PRO A 12 49.61 -8.93 56.63
CA PRO A 12 49.29 -10.23 56.07
C PRO A 12 49.93 -10.36 54.67
N PRO A 13 50.35 -11.57 54.26
CA PRO A 13 50.98 -11.79 52.97
C PRO A 13 49.97 -11.64 51.84
N THR A 14 50.16 -10.62 51.00
CA THR A 14 49.41 -10.31 49.77
C THR A 14 49.55 -11.38 48.67
N PHE A 15 50.24 -12.48 48.91
CA PHE A 15 50.51 -13.50 47.90
C PHE A 15 49.46 -14.62 47.80
N LEU A 16 48.54 -14.75 48.77
CA LEU A 16 47.52 -15.81 48.75
C LEU A 16 46.22 -15.43 48.00
N TRP A 17 45.99 -14.13 47.76
CA TRP A 17 44.79 -13.66 47.07
C TRP A 17 44.89 -13.69 45.54
N LEU A 18 46.11 -13.76 44.98
CA LEU A 18 46.31 -13.81 43.53
C LEU A 18 46.14 -15.23 42.95
N LEU A 19 46.34 -16.29 43.75
CA LEU A 19 46.15 -17.67 43.31
C LEU A 19 44.66 -18.08 43.30
N LEU A 20 43.84 -17.51 44.18
CA LEU A 20 42.40 -17.79 44.28
C LEU A 20 41.56 -17.06 43.21
N LEU A 21 42.10 -16.02 42.57
CA LEU A 21 41.49 -15.34 41.42
C LEU A 21 41.80 -16.03 40.07
N LEU A 22 42.78 -16.93 40.01
CA LEU A 22 43.12 -17.69 38.79
C LEU A 22 42.31 -18.99 38.63
N SER A 23 41.64 -19.47 39.68
CA SER A 23 40.86 -20.73 39.63
C SER A 23 39.37 -20.53 39.33
N ALA A 24 38.86 -19.29 39.31
CA ALA A 24 37.46 -18.98 39.05
C ALA A 24 37.15 -18.61 37.57
N ALA A 25 38.14 -18.70 36.67
CA ALA A 25 38.02 -18.25 35.28
C ALA A 25 37.71 -19.37 34.26
N CYS A 26 37.67 -20.64 34.67
CA CYS A 26 37.42 -21.77 33.76
C CYS A 26 36.22 -22.59 34.24
N GLY A 27 35.03 -22.04 34.08
CA GLY A 27 33.79 -22.72 34.47
C GLY A 27 32.53 -22.01 34.01
N ARG A 28 32.57 -21.26 32.91
CA ARG A 28 31.33 -20.97 32.18
C ARG A 28 31.17 -22.13 31.21
N GLU A 29 30.37 -23.13 31.61
CA GLU A 29 29.75 -24.03 30.65
C GLU A 29 29.26 -23.15 29.50
N GLY A 30 29.90 -23.30 28.34
CA GLY A 30 29.62 -22.46 27.20
C GLY A 30 28.14 -22.59 26.92
N ALA A 31 27.38 -21.52 27.18
CA ALA A 31 26.00 -21.42 26.75
C ALA A 31 26.05 -21.70 25.25
N GLY A 32 25.66 -22.91 24.86
CA GLY A 32 25.89 -23.41 23.50
C GLY A 32 25.44 -22.34 22.53
N THR A 33 26.35 -21.92 21.65
CA THR A 33 26.13 -20.78 20.76
C THR A 33 24.79 -20.97 20.08
N GLN A 34 23.79 -20.20 20.50
CA GLN A 34 22.44 -20.38 19.99
C GLN A 34 22.47 -20.01 18.51
N THR A 35 21.97 -20.90 17.67
CA THR A 35 21.92 -20.74 16.22
C THR A 35 20.47 -20.62 15.77
N LEU A 36 20.26 -19.82 14.73
CA LEU A 36 19.03 -19.91 13.95
C LEU A 36 19.10 -21.20 13.12
N GLU A 37 18.01 -21.95 13.09
CA GLU A 37 17.90 -23.19 12.33
C GLU A 37 16.59 -23.19 11.54
N LEU A 38 16.66 -23.62 10.29
CA LEU A 38 15.47 -23.89 9.49
C LEU A 38 14.85 -25.21 9.97
N GLU A 39 13.62 -25.16 10.47
CA GLU A 39 12.87 -26.34 10.92
C GLU A 39 12.24 -27.07 9.73
N PHE A 40 11.50 -26.33 8.89
CA PHE A 40 10.88 -26.90 7.69
C PHE A 40 10.52 -25.81 6.67
N MET A 41 10.13 -26.24 5.47
CA MET A 41 9.67 -25.38 4.38
C MET A 41 8.30 -25.86 3.88
N ARG A 42 7.43 -24.91 3.50
CA ARG A 42 6.22 -25.16 2.71
C ARG A 42 6.38 -24.61 1.28
N PRO A 43 5.83 -25.30 0.26
CA PRO A 43 5.16 -26.60 0.34
C PRO A 43 6.12 -27.73 0.77
N VAL A 44 5.56 -28.73 1.46
CA VAL A 44 6.32 -29.91 1.91
C VAL A 44 6.63 -30.80 0.71
N ASN A 45 5.66 -30.97 -0.20
CA ASN A 45 5.91 -31.58 -1.49
C ASN A 45 6.65 -30.57 -2.37
N ARG A 46 7.84 -30.96 -2.81
CA ARG A 46 8.73 -30.10 -3.62
C ARG A 46 8.66 -30.43 -5.11
N GLN A 47 7.76 -31.33 -5.50
CA GLN A 47 7.50 -31.70 -6.88
C GLN A 47 6.11 -31.18 -7.27
N GLY A 48 6.02 -30.49 -8.40
CA GLY A 48 4.77 -29.93 -8.89
C GLY A 48 4.28 -28.72 -8.08
N VAL A 49 5.20 -27.87 -7.61
CA VAL A 49 4.84 -26.62 -6.92
C VAL A 49 4.06 -25.70 -7.85
N TYR A 50 2.92 -25.17 -7.41
CA TYR A 50 2.09 -24.30 -8.25
C TYR A 50 2.77 -22.95 -8.52
N LEU A 51 2.46 -22.33 -9.66
CA LEU A 51 3.16 -21.12 -10.12
C LEU A 51 2.90 -19.88 -9.25
N ASN A 52 1.83 -19.89 -8.47
CA ASN A 52 1.46 -18.84 -7.52
C ASN A 52 1.66 -19.26 -6.04
N GLU A 53 2.20 -20.45 -5.79
CA GLU A 53 2.34 -20.97 -4.43
C GLU A 53 3.42 -20.20 -3.66
N GLN A 54 3.13 -19.83 -2.41
CA GLN A 54 4.11 -19.14 -1.58
C GLN A 54 5.10 -20.13 -0.98
N LEU A 55 6.39 -19.77 -0.97
CA LEU A 55 7.36 -20.48 -0.15
C LEU A 55 7.35 -19.91 1.25
N ILE A 56 7.19 -20.78 2.25
CA ILE A 56 7.22 -20.39 3.66
C ILE A 56 8.31 -21.18 4.37
N LEU A 57 9.33 -20.48 4.85
CA LEU A 57 10.49 -21.03 5.55
C LEU A 57 10.28 -20.83 7.05
N TYR A 58 10.16 -21.90 7.81
CA TYR A 58 9.93 -21.88 9.25
C TYR A 58 11.25 -22.10 10.00
N PHE A 59 11.53 -21.25 10.98
CA PHE A 59 12.75 -21.30 11.77
C PHE A 59 12.46 -21.56 13.24
N ASN A 60 13.42 -22.17 13.94
CA ASN A 60 13.30 -22.47 15.38
C ASN A 60 13.16 -21.22 16.24
N ARG A 61 13.63 -20.08 15.72
CA ARG A 61 13.62 -18.78 16.35
C ARG A 61 13.04 -17.76 15.42
N THR A 62 12.61 -16.65 16.01
CA THR A 62 12.04 -15.57 15.22
C THR A 62 13.16 -14.90 14.42
N VAL A 63 12.94 -14.72 13.13
CA VAL A 63 13.92 -14.17 12.17
C VAL A 63 14.01 -12.65 12.33
N GLU A 64 15.20 -12.10 12.10
CA GLU A 64 15.45 -10.65 12.06
C GLU A 64 15.07 -10.10 10.67
N PRO A 65 14.03 -9.24 10.55
CA PRO A 65 13.61 -8.63 9.30
C PRO A 65 14.73 -8.05 8.44
N ALA A 66 15.63 -7.28 9.07
CA ALA A 66 16.71 -6.61 8.36
C ALA A 66 17.75 -7.60 7.76
N SER A 67 17.81 -8.82 8.28
CA SER A 67 18.67 -9.88 7.73
C SER A 67 18.08 -10.56 6.51
N VAL A 68 16.80 -10.32 6.19
CA VAL A 68 16.12 -10.92 5.03
C VAL A 68 16.20 -9.97 3.84
N SER A 69 17.06 -10.31 2.90
CA SER A 69 17.28 -9.56 1.67
C SER A 69 17.41 -10.51 0.49
N ARG A 70 17.48 -9.98 -0.72
CA ARG A 70 17.81 -10.79 -1.91
C ARG A 70 19.22 -11.37 -1.86
N ALA A 71 20.09 -10.91 -0.98
CA ALA A 71 21.42 -11.50 -0.80
C ALA A 71 21.36 -12.74 0.10
N SER A 72 20.55 -12.69 1.17
CA SER A 72 20.44 -13.73 2.19
C SER A 72 19.40 -14.80 1.89
N VAL A 73 18.38 -14.48 1.09
CA VAL A 73 17.40 -15.44 0.58
C VAL A 73 17.31 -15.26 -0.93
N ARG A 74 17.84 -16.22 -1.67
CA ARG A 74 17.83 -16.25 -3.13
C ARG A 74 16.96 -17.39 -3.59
N VAL A 75 16.01 -17.10 -4.47
CA VAL A 75 15.27 -18.12 -5.22
C VAL A 75 15.72 -17.99 -6.66
N THR A 76 16.41 -18.99 -7.20
CA THR A 76 16.98 -18.96 -8.55
C THR A 76 16.59 -20.21 -9.33
N ASP A 77 16.35 -20.05 -10.63
CA ASP A 77 16.15 -21.19 -11.54
C ASP A 77 17.46 -21.96 -11.77
N SER A 78 17.37 -23.08 -12.49
CA SER A 78 18.52 -23.92 -12.86
C SER A 78 19.59 -23.20 -13.70
N SER A 79 19.23 -22.10 -14.36
CA SER A 79 20.16 -21.23 -15.11
C SER A 79 20.77 -20.12 -14.25
N GLY A 80 20.40 -20.04 -12.97
CA GLY A 80 20.87 -19.02 -12.02
C GLY A 80 20.11 -17.69 -12.09
N ASN A 81 19.03 -17.59 -12.86
CA ASN A 81 18.22 -16.37 -12.90
C ASN A 81 17.36 -16.26 -11.64
N PRO A 82 17.26 -15.07 -11.02
CA PRO A 82 16.42 -14.89 -9.84
C PRO A 82 14.93 -14.96 -10.19
N ALA A 83 14.16 -15.72 -9.40
CA ALA A 83 12.71 -15.71 -9.44
C ALA A 83 12.18 -14.31 -9.05
N ARG A 84 11.15 -13.83 -9.75
CA ARG A 84 10.51 -12.55 -9.42
C ARG A 84 9.54 -12.74 -8.26
N GLY A 85 9.58 -11.85 -7.28
CA GLY A 85 8.69 -11.92 -6.15
C GLY A 85 9.06 -10.97 -5.02
N GLN A 86 8.36 -11.11 -3.91
CA GLN A 86 8.53 -10.32 -2.70
C GLN A 86 8.85 -11.22 -1.51
N LEU A 87 9.80 -10.79 -0.69
CA LEU A 87 10.13 -11.42 0.59
C LEU A 87 9.44 -10.66 1.72
N ALA A 88 8.84 -11.40 2.66
CA ALA A 88 8.26 -10.86 3.87
C ALA A 88 8.68 -11.72 5.07
N VAL A 89 8.76 -11.12 6.25
CA VAL A 89 9.08 -11.83 7.50
C VAL A 89 7.90 -11.74 8.43
N GLN A 90 7.38 -12.90 8.84
CA GLN A 90 6.30 -12.98 9.81
C GLN A 90 6.78 -13.82 10.99
N GLY A 91 7.51 -13.16 11.88
CA GLY A 91 7.99 -13.82 13.06
C GLY A 91 9.03 -14.91 12.76
N LYS A 92 8.67 -16.18 13.00
CA LYS A 92 9.53 -17.33 12.73
C LYS A 92 9.53 -17.73 11.25
N GLU A 93 8.80 -17.00 10.41
CA GLU A 93 8.59 -17.34 9.02
C GLU A 93 9.27 -16.32 8.10
N VAL A 94 9.92 -16.81 7.05
CA VAL A 94 10.25 -16.02 5.87
C VAL A 94 9.38 -16.50 4.72
N ARG A 95 8.62 -15.58 4.13
CA ARG A 95 7.68 -15.84 3.05
C ARG A 95 8.22 -15.26 1.75
N PHE A 96 8.26 -16.05 0.70
CA PHE A 96 8.46 -15.57 -0.67
C PHE A 96 7.14 -15.70 -1.42
N THR A 97 6.60 -14.57 -1.86
CA THR A 97 5.41 -14.52 -2.72
C THR A 97 5.88 -14.29 -4.16
N PRO A 98 5.67 -15.25 -5.07
CA PRO A 98 6.03 -15.07 -6.48
C PRO A 98 5.24 -13.93 -7.10
N ALA A 99 5.83 -13.26 -8.10
CA ALA A 99 5.11 -12.29 -8.92
C ALA A 99 3.92 -12.98 -9.63
N ALA A 100 2.81 -12.26 -9.75
CA ALA A 100 1.63 -12.74 -10.47
C ALA A 100 1.96 -13.04 -11.94
N VAL A 101 1.28 -14.03 -12.51
CA VAL A 101 1.37 -14.38 -13.93
C VAL A 101 0.29 -13.60 -14.69
N LEU A 102 0.69 -12.89 -15.75
CA LEU A 102 -0.21 -12.09 -16.58
C LEU A 102 -0.17 -12.54 -18.05
N ALA A 103 0.94 -13.10 -18.51
CA ALA A 103 1.13 -13.53 -19.89
C ALA A 103 0.54 -14.93 -20.13
N PRO A 104 -0.11 -15.18 -21.28
CA PRO A 104 -0.68 -16.49 -21.60
C PRO A 104 0.35 -17.64 -21.68
N ASP A 105 1.59 -17.33 -22.02
CA ASP A 105 2.70 -18.32 -22.05
C ASP A 105 3.29 -18.61 -20.66
N LEU A 106 2.76 -17.95 -19.62
CA LEU A 106 3.15 -18.07 -18.22
C LEU A 106 4.62 -17.67 -17.92
N SER A 107 5.32 -17.08 -18.89
CA SER A 107 6.76 -16.76 -18.79
C SER A 107 7.05 -15.54 -17.92
N ASP A 108 6.03 -14.71 -17.69
CA ASP A 108 6.12 -13.46 -16.93
C ASP A 108 5.86 -13.64 -15.42
N GLY A 109 5.59 -14.87 -14.98
CA GLY A 109 5.42 -15.22 -13.58
C GLY A 109 6.67 -15.08 -12.71
N GLY A 110 6.45 -15.14 -11.39
CA GLY A 110 7.53 -15.35 -10.43
C GLY A 110 8.22 -16.69 -10.61
N TYR A 111 7.43 -17.72 -10.91
CA TYR A 111 7.88 -19.05 -11.28
C TYR A 111 7.53 -19.35 -12.73
N ARG A 112 8.41 -20.08 -13.40
CA ARG A 112 8.17 -20.64 -14.73
C ARG A 112 7.66 -22.08 -14.61
N PRO A 113 6.82 -22.55 -15.54
CA PRO A 113 6.42 -23.95 -15.63
C PRO A 113 7.60 -24.89 -15.79
N ASP A 114 7.47 -26.13 -15.31
CA ASP A 114 8.42 -27.24 -15.54
C ASP A 114 9.89 -26.84 -15.27
N THR A 115 10.14 -26.09 -14.20
CA THR A 115 11.44 -25.48 -13.94
C THR A 115 11.94 -25.86 -12.55
N ASP A 116 13.20 -26.32 -12.51
CA ASP A 116 13.91 -26.51 -11.26
C ASP A 116 14.34 -25.17 -10.66
N TYR A 117 13.95 -24.94 -9.42
CA TYR A 117 14.35 -23.81 -8.61
C TYR A 117 15.17 -24.26 -7.41
N SER A 118 16.05 -23.38 -6.97
CA SER A 118 16.81 -23.52 -5.73
C SER A 118 16.60 -22.29 -4.84
N VAL A 119 16.31 -22.54 -3.57
CA VAL A 119 16.26 -21.55 -2.50
C VAL A 119 17.57 -21.64 -1.73
N ARG A 120 18.44 -20.65 -1.90
CA ARG A 120 19.66 -20.49 -1.10
C ARG A 120 19.40 -19.55 0.06
N LEU A 121 19.64 -20.06 1.26
CA LEU A 121 19.64 -19.34 2.51
C LEU A 121 21.09 -19.09 2.92
N GLY A 122 21.49 -17.83 2.98
CA GLY A 122 22.79 -17.43 3.51
C GLY A 122 22.84 -17.72 5.00
N GLY A 123 23.91 -18.36 5.45
CA GLY A 123 24.18 -18.65 6.86
C GLY A 123 25.65 -18.48 7.17
N PHE A 124 26.07 -18.79 8.40
CA PHE A 124 27.47 -18.64 8.80
C PHE A 124 28.43 -19.39 7.84
N PRO A 125 29.57 -18.81 7.43
CA PRO A 125 30.15 -17.53 7.86
C PRO A 125 29.78 -16.31 6.98
N GLU A 126 28.75 -16.39 6.13
CA GLU A 126 28.35 -15.27 5.27
C GLU A 126 27.93 -14.06 6.13
N LEU A 127 28.56 -12.90 5.90
CA LEU A 127 28.32 -11.68 6.67
C LEU A 127 26.85 -11.22 6.55
N ASP A 128 26.32 -11.32 5.33
CA ASP A 128 24.94 -10.98 4.97
C ASP A 128 23.98 -12.17 5.12
N GLY A 129 24.33 -13.18 5.93
CA GLY A 129 23.48 -14.34 6.19
C GLY A 129 22.21 -14.01 6.98
N LEU A 130 21.23 -14.92 6.95
CA LEU A 130 20.04 -14.87 7.78
C LEU A 130 20.41 -14.92 9.26
N ARG A 131 19.68 -14.15 10.07
CA ARG A 131 19.88 -14.07 11.52
C ARG A 131 18.56 -14.16 12.27
N GLY A 132 18.61 -14.75 13.46
CA GLY A 132 17.61 -14.53 14.48
C GLY A 132 17.69 -13.09 14.99
N SER A 133 16.63 -12.59 15.61
CA SER A 133 16.67 -11.27 16.26
C SER A 133 17.70 -11.12 17.38
N GLY A 134 18.10 -12.22 18.02
CA GLY A 134 19.13 -12.19 19.04
C GLY A 134 20.53 -12.05 18.43
N GLY A 135 20.61 -11.91 17.10
CA GLY A 135 21.85 -11.88 16.34
C GLY A 135 22.39 -13.26 15.98
N GLU A 136 21.70 -14.33 16.38
CA GLU A 136 22.11 -15.71 16.12
C GLU A 136 22.16 -15.96 14.61
N PRO A 137 23.33 -16.28 14.02
CA PRO A 137 23.38 -16.59 12.60
C PRO A 137 22.64 -17.90 12.31
N LEU A 138 22.12 -18.04 11.09
CA LEU A 138 21.75 -19.34 10.56
C LEU A 138 22.99 -20.25 10.60
N SER A 139 22.86 -21.42 11.25
CA SER A 139 24.01 -22.28 11.60
C SER A 139 24.95 -22.60 10.45
N ALA A 140 24.40 -22.77 9.25
CA ALA A 140 25.13 -22.91 7.99
C ALA A 140 24.27 -22.44 6.82
N ALA A 141 24.89 -22.09 5.70
CA ALA A 141 24.17 -21.87 4.46
C ALA A 141 23.39 -23.15 4.05
N ARG A 142 22.18 -22.97 3.52
CA ARG A 142 21.31 -24.07 3.08
C ARG A 142 20.87 -23.82 1.65
N THR A 143 20.82 -24.88 0.85
CA THR A 143 20.20 -24.86 -0.48
C THR A 143 19.10 -25.89 -0.51
N ILE A 144 17.91 -25.48 -0.94
CA ILE A 144 16.72 -26.32 -1.00
C ILE A 144 16.18 -26.26 -2.42
N SER A 145 16.05 -27.41 -3.08
CA SER A 145 15.50 -27.45 -4.44
C SER A 145 14.02 -27.80 -4.44
N PHE A 146 13.27 -27.23 -5.38
CA PHE A 146 11.90 -27.62 -5.72
C PHE A 146 11.69 -27.50 -7.23
N HIS A 147 10.69 -28.22 -7.73
CA HIS A 147 10.33 -28.26 -9.14
C HIS A 147 8.88 -27.81 -9.30
N THR A 148 8.65 -26.88 -10.22
CA THR A 148 7.31 -26.32 -10.48
C THR A 148 6.48 -27.25 -11.34
N VAL A 149 5.17 -27.09 -11.30
CA VAL A 149 4.23 -27.86 -12.12
C VAL A 149 4.49 -27.68 -13.62
N ALA A 150 4.44 -28.78 -14.37
CA ALA A 150 4.55 -28.77 -15.82
C ALA A 150 3.21 -28.38 -16.46
N VAL A 151 3.27 -27.74 -17.64
CA VAL A 151 2.08 -27.38 -18.43
C VAL A 151 2.04 -28.32 -19.64
N GLU A 152 1.26 -29.39 -19.55
CA GLU A 152 1.06 -30.32 -20.67
C GLU A 152 -0.03 -29.81 -21.63
N GLN A 153 0.05 -30.21 -22.90
CA GLN A 153 -1.05 -30.05 -23.87
C GLN A 153 -1.57 -31.44 -24.32
N PRO A 154 -2.89 -31.71 -24.25
CA PRO A 154 -3.93 -30.89 -23.64
C PRO A 154 -3.76 -30.81 -22.12
N ARG A 155 -4.21 -29.70 -21.54
CA ARG A 155 -3.94 -29.40 -20.13
C ARG A 155 -4.56 -30.43 -19.19
N ARG A 156 -3.71 -31.04 -18.36
CA ARG A 156 -4.10 -31.99 -17.32
C ARG A 156 -3.73 -31.41 -15.96
N GLY A 157 -4.75 -31.15 -15.13
CA GLY A 157 -4.57 -30.62 -13.77
C GLY A 157 -4.43 -29.10 -13.69
N PHE A 158 -4.30 -28.62 -12.46
CA PHE A 158 -4.17 -27.20 -12.12
C PHE A 158 -2.70 -26.78 -12.13
N VAL A 159 -2.41 -25.56 -12.58
CA VAL A 159 -1.05 -24.99 -12.52
C VAL A 159 -0.92 -23.90 -11.45
N PHE A 160 -2.06 -23.50 -10.89
CA PHE A 160 -2.19 -22.52 -9.84
C PHE A 160 -2.87 -23.18 -8.64
N ALA A 161 -2.45 -22.80 -7.44
CA ALA A 161 -3.19 -23.05 -6.22
C ALA A 161 -4.39 -22.11 -6.17
N ASP A 162 -5.57 -22.67 -5.90
CA ASP A 162 -6.79 -21.91 -5.75
C ASP A 162 -7.36 -22.03 -4.33
N GLY A 163 -7.79 -20.90 -3.77
CA GLY A 163 -8.42 -20.82 -2.46
C GLY A 163 -9.94 -21.02 -2.50
N THR A 164 -10.56 -20.93 -3.68
CA THR A 164 -12.01 -21.01 -3.89
C THR A 164 -12.35 -22.02 -5.00
N PRO A 165 -11.99 -23.31 -4.84
CA PRO A 165 -12.04 -24.29 -5.94
C PRO A 165 -13.45 -24.63 -6.44
N GLU A 166 -14.51 -24.24 -5.74
CA GLU A 166 -15.87 -24.74 -5.98
C GLU A 166 -16.66 -23.93 -7.02
N GLU A 167 -16.38 -22.63 -7.19
CA GLU A 167 -17.12 -21.77 -8.11
C GLU A 167 -16.23 -20.67 -8.68
N GLY A 168 -16.41 -20.38 -9.98
CA GLY A 168 -15.76 -19.27 -10.65
C GLY A 168 -16.58 -17.99 -10.58
N SER A 169 -15.95 -16.90 -10.16
CA SER A 169 -16.57 -15.58 -10.14
C SER A 169 -16.81 -15.04 -11.56
N PRO A 170 -17.98 -14.44 -11.86
CA PRO A 170 -18.27 -13.93 -13.19
C PRO A 170 -17.48 -12.66 -13.49
N LEU A 171 -17.12 -12.48 -14.77
CA LEU A 171 -16.58 -11.21 -15.25
C LEU A 171 -17.63 -10.10 -15.14
N ARG A 172 -17.16 -8.89 -14.82
CA ARG A 172 -17.97 -7.67 -14.78
C ARG A 172 -17.38 -6.61 -15.70
N ILE A 173 -18.19 -6.08 -16.60
CA ILE A 173 -17.80 -4.98 -17.47
C ILE A 173 -17.64 -3.69 -16.66
N VAL A 174 -16.60 -2.92 -16.97
CA VAL A 174 -16.39 -1.60 -16.34
C VAL A 174 -17.24 -0.53 -17.04
N SER A 175 -17.27 -0.53 -18.37
CA SER A 175 -18.09 0.36 -19.19
C SER A 175 -18.62 -0.37 -20.43
N ALA A 176 -19.92 -0.21 -20.72
CA ALA A 176 -20.55 -0.72 -21.93
C ALA A 176 -20.51 0.29 -23.10
N THR A 177 -19.87 1.44 -22.91
CA THR A 177 -19.66 2.46 -23.95
C THR A 177 -18.16 2.70 -24.10
N LEU A 178 -17.67 2.65 -25.34
CA LEU A 178 -16.24 2.73 -25.66
C LEU A 178 -16.02 3.70 -26.83
N THR A 179 -14.83 4.28 -26.90
CA THR A 179 -14.34 4.94 -28.13
C THR A 179 -13.70 3.90 -29.09
N PRO A 180 -13.41 4.24 -30.36
CA PRO A 180 -12.97 3.28 -31.38
C PRO A 180 -11.66 2.55 -31.06
N ASP A 181 -10.81 3.21 -30.28
CA ASP A 181 -9.46 2.77 -29.93
C ASP A 181 -9.35 2.37 -28.45
N GLU A 182 -10.46 2.43 -27.70
CA GLU A 182 -10.49 2.12 -26.27
C GLU A 182 -10.64 0.60 -26.04
N PRO A 183 -9.80 0.00 -25.16
CA PRO A 183 -9.97 -1.39 -24.80
C PRO A 183 -11.24 -1.59 -23.96
N LEU A 184 -11.96 -2.67 -24.25
CA LEU A 184 -13.03 -3.13 -23.39
C LEU A 184 -12.44 -3.67 -22.08
N ARG A 185 -12.75 -3.00 -20.96
CA ARG A 185 -12.26 -3.39 -19.63
C ARG A 185 -13.26 -4.24 -18.85
N MET A 186 -12.76 -5.30 -18.24
CA MET A 186 -13.52 -6.22 -17.40
C MET A 186 -12.76 -6.50 -16.09
N THR A 187 -13.50 -6.86 -15.05
CA THR A 187 -12.98 -7.18 -13.71
C THR A 187 -13.51 -8.52 -13.22
N CYS A 188 -12.72 -9.23 -12.43
CA CYS A 188 -13.10 -10.47 -11.76
C CYS A 188 -12.79 -10.39 -10.27
N ALA A 189 -13.64 -10.97 -9.43
CA ALA A 189 -13.40 -11.09 -7.99
C ALA A 189 -12.35 -12.17 -7.66
N GLU A 190 -12.08 -13.07 -8.60
CA GLU A 190 -11.09 -14.14 -8.50
C GLU A 190 -9.96 -13.97 -9.52
N PRO A 191 -8.77 -14.55 -9.24
CA PRO A 191 -7.68 -14.55 -10.19
C PRO A 191 -8.02 -15.41 -11.42
N LEU A 192 -7.55 -14.98 -12.58
CA LEU A 192 -7.81 -15.61 -13.87
C LEU A 192 -6.58 -16.37 -14.35
N ASP A 193 -6.77 -17.53 -14.95
CA ASP A 193 -5.69 -18.28 -15.57
C ASP A 193 -5.28 -17.68 -16.92
N PRO A 194 -4.11 -17.04 -17.04
CA PRO A 194 -3.71 -16.34 -18.25
C PRO A 194 -3.58 -17.28 -19.46
N SER A 195 -3.22 -18.55 -19.25
CA SER A 195 -3.02 -19.49 -20.36
C SER A 195 -4.32 -19.97 -21.00
N THR A 196 -5.45 -19.68 -20.36
CA THR A 196 -6.79 -19.90 -20.94
C THR A 196 -7.33 -18.68 -21.68
N LEU A 197 -6.60 -17.56 -21.64
CA LEU A 197 -6.94 -16.36 -22.40
C LEU A 197 -6.40 -16.48 -23.83
N LEU A 198 -7.18 -17.11 -24.70
CA LEU A 198 -6.81 -17.31 -26.10
C LEU A 198 -7.20 -16.10 -26.96
N ASP A 199 -6.27 -15.64 -27.80
CA ASP A 199 -6.53 -14.55 -28.74
C ASP A 199 -7.68 -14.93 -29.70
N GLY A 200 -8.66 -14.03 -29.82
CA GLY A 200 -9.82 -14.19 -30.70
C GLY A 200 -10.92 -15.13 -30.20
N GLU A 201 -10.77 -15.76 -29.02
CA GLU A 201 -11.86 -16.52 -28.39
C GLU A 201 -13.00 -15.58 -27.96
N ILE A 202 -12.64 -14.39 -27.50
CA ILE A 202 -13.58 -13.32 -27.19
C ILE A 202 -13.78 -12.48 -28.45
N VAL A 203 -15.02 -12.34 -28.90
CA VAL A 203 -15.36 -11.60 -30.11
C VAL A 203 -16.37 -10.49 -29.82
N LEU A 204 -16.24 -9.35 -30.49
CA LEU A 204 -17.37 -8.43 -30.68
C LEU A 204 -18.10 -8.78 -31.97
N VAL A 205 -19.42 -8.67 -31.99
CA VAL A 205 -20.24 -8.90 -33.17
C VAL A 205 -20.97 -7.60 -33.48
N GLU A 206 -20.73 -7.01 -34.65
CA GLU A 206 -21.45 -5.80 -35.08
C GLU A 206 -22.97 -6.03 -35.04
N ALA A 207 -23.71 -5.12 -34.41
CA ALA A 207 -25.17 -5.12 -34.39
C ALA A 207 -25.76 -4.57 -35.71
N SER A 208 -25.14 -4.92 -36.83
CA SER A 208 -25.56 -4.55 -38.18
C SER A 208 -26.05 -5.80 -38.93
N ALA A 209 -26.57 -5.62 -40.16
CA ALA A 209 -26.97 -6.74 -41.00
C ALA A 209 -25.80 -7.67 -41.37
N THR A 210 -24.55 -7.19 -41.32
CA THR A 210 -23.37 -7.99 -41.65
C THR A 210 -23.01 -8.96 -40.52
N GLY A 211 -23.35 -8.64 -39.27
CA GLY A 211 -22.97 -9.44 -38.10
C GLY A 211 -21.47 -9.70 -38.00
N ARG A 212 -20.65 -8.76 -38.48
CA ARG A 212 -19.20 -8.94 -38.58
C ARG A 212 -18.61 -9.26 -37.20
N ARG A 213 -17.85 -10.36 -37.11
CA ARG A 213 -17.16 -10.80 -35.90
C ARG A 213 -15.76 -10.20 -35.86
N ILE A 214 -15.44 -9.51 -34.77
CA ILE A 214 -14.16 -8.86 -34.53
C ILE A 214 -13.49 -9.58 -33.36
N PRO A 215 -12.47 -10.40 -33.62
CA PRO A 215 -11.74 -11.09 -32.56
C PRO A 215 -11.00 -10.07 -31.68
N LEU A 216 -11.12 -10.19 -30.36
CA LEU A 216 -10.42 -9.35 -29.41
C LEU A 216 -9.16 -10.06 -28.92
N ARG A 217 -8.12 -9.27 -28.65
CA ARG A 217 -6.91 -9.69 -27.96
C ARG A 217 -7.03 -9.37 -26.48
N GLY A 218 -6.86 -10.38 -25.63
CA GLY A 218 -6.93 -10.22 -24.18
C GLY A 218 -5.57 -9.92 -23.55
N ILE A 219 -5.54 -8.98 -22.61
CA ILE A 219 -4.36 -8.68 -21.78
C ILE A 219 -4.80 -8.59 -20.31
N LEU A 220 -4.17 -9.38 -19.44
CA LEU A 220 -4.33 -9.22 -18.00
C LEU A 220 -3.46 -8.06 -17.51
N VAL A 221 -4.12 -7.05 -16.94
CA VAL A 221 -3.46 -5.88 -16.34
C VAL A 221 -3.09 -6.16 -14.89
N THR A 222 -3.89 -6.96 -14.19
CA THR A 222 -3.66 -7.35 -12.79
C THR A 222 -4.26 -8.73 -12.57
N ASN A 223 -3.61 -9.54 -11.72
CA ASN A 223 -4.03 -10.91 -11.40
C ASN A 223 -3.56 -11.33 -9.99
N ALA A 224 -4.10 -10.70 -8.97
CA ALA A 224 -3.69 -10.89 -7.58
C ALA A 224 -4.35 -12.12 -6.94
N ILE A 225 -3.57 -12.90 -6.19
CA ILE A 225 -4.03 -14.09 -5.44
C ILE A 225 -4.92 -13.70 -4.24
N SER A 226 -4.83 -12.46 -3.77
CA SER A 226 -5.42 -11.98 -2.52
C SER A 226 -6.28 -10.74 -2.74
N GLY A 227 -7.37 -10.89 -3.48
CA GLY A 227 -8.51 -9.98 -3.38
C GLY A 227 -9.36 -10.42 -2.19
N THR A 228 -9.69 -9.52 -1.26
CA THR A 228 -10.68 -9.79 -0.19
C THR A 228 -12.12 -9.90 -0.73
N GLY A 229 -12.30 -10.34 -1.99
CA GLY A 229 -13.59 -10.47 -2.68
C GLY A 229 -14.40 -9.18 -2.83
N SER A 230 -13.85 -8.01 -2.45
CA SER A 230 -14.59 -6.75 -2.52
C SER A 230 -14.59 -6.21 -3.95
N ILE A 231 -15.76 -5.74 -4.39
CA ILE A 231 -15.96 -5.05 -5.69
C ILE A 231 -14.96 -3.91 -5.89
N HIS A 232 -14.46 -3.29 -4.81
CA HIS A 232 -13.52 -2.17 -4.88
C HIS A 232 -12.06 -2.57 -5.09
N ARG A 233 -11.72 -3.86 -4.99
CA ARG A 233 -10.37 -4.41 -5.23
C ARG A 233 -10.49 -5.75 -5.96
N PRO A 234 -10.78 -5.75 -7.28
CA PRO A 234 -10.89 -6.98 -8.04
C PRO A 234 -9.55 -7.74 -8.01
N ALA A 235 -9.62 -9.07 -7.94
CA ALA A 235 -8.44 -9.92 -8.02
C ALA A 235 -7.83 -9.84 -9.43
N ALA A 236 -8.65 -9.82 -10.48
CA ALA A 236 -8.19 -9.69 -11.85
C ALA A 236 -8.81 -8.52 -12.62
N VAL A 237 -8.01 -7.91 -13.50
CA VAL A 237 -8.42 -6.87 -14.44
C VAL A 237 -7.98 -7.29 -15.84
N LEU A 238 -8.94 -7.39 -16.75
CA LEU A 238 -8.76 -7.82 -18.13
C LEU A 238 -9.05 -6.65 -19.08
N GLU A 239 -8.14 -6.39 -20.00
CA GLU A 239 -8.31 -5.49 -21.13
C GLU A 239 -8.47 -6.29 -22.42
N LEU A 240 -9.49 -5.97 -23.20
CA LEU A 240 -9.79 -6.60 -24.48
C LEU A 240 -9.62 -5.58 -25.59
N LEU A 241 -8.63 -5.79 -26.45
CA LEU A 241 -8.21 -4.88 -27.52
C LEU A 241 -8.73 -5.38 -28.85
N ALA A 242 -9.37 -4.51 -29.62
CA ALA A 242 -9.67 -4.80 -31.02
C ALA A 242 -8.39 -4.66 -31.87
N PRO A 243 -8.12 -5.59 -32.82
CA PRO A 243 -6.95 -5.53 -33.70
C PRO A 243 -7.05 -4.41 -34.74
N GLU A 244 -8.27 -3.91 -34.96
CA GLU A 244 -8.59 -2.78 -35.81
C GLU A 244 -9.40 -1.76 -35.02
N ARG A 245 -9.32 -0.50 -35.44
CA ARG A 245 -10.16 0.58 -34.91
C ARG A 245 -11.63 0.22 -35.12
N LEU A 246 -12.41 0.20 -34.04
CA LEU A 246 -13.84 -0.13 -34.11
C LEU A 246 -14.60 1.00 -34.81
N LYS A 247 -15.64 0.66 -35.57
CA LYS A 247 -16.52 1.69 -36.15
C LYS A 247 -17.53 2.14 -35.10
N PRO A 248 -18.03 3.39 -35.14
CA PRO A 248 -19.17 3.76 -34.33
C PRO A 248 -20.37 2.86 -34.62
N GLY A 249 -21.10 2.50 -33.58
CA GLY A 249 -22.25 1.63 -33.67
C GLY A 249 -22.40 0.72 -32.45
N ASP A 250 -23.44 -0.10 -32.49
CA ASP A 250 -23.65 -1.11 -31.47
C ASP A 250 -22.94 -2.42 -31.85
N TYR A 251 -22.44 -3.08 -30.82
CA TYR A 251 -21.78 -4.37 -30.86
C TYR A 251 -22.39 -5.27 -29.80
N TRP A 252 -22.34 -6.56 -30.04
CA TRP A 252 -22.69 -7.60 -29.08
C TRP A 252 -21.43 -8.32 -28.66
N LEU A 253 -21.27 -8.53 -27.37
CA LEU A 253 -20.28 -9.41 -26.76
C LEU A 253 -21.01 -10.72 -26.39
N PRO A 254 -21.08 -11.69 -27.31
CA PRO A 254 -21.71 -12.97 -27.06
C PRO A 254 -20.96 -13.76 -26.00
N GLN A 255 -21.61 -14.79 -25.44
CA GLN A 255 -20.85 -15.82 -24.74
C GLN A 255 -19.92 -16.52 -25.74
N PRO A 256 -18.66 -16.76 -25.39
CA PRO A 256 -17.72 -17.44 -26.27
C PRO A 256 -18.12 -18.90 -26.46
N GLU A 257 -17.81 -19.42 -27.64
CA GLU A 257 -18.22 -20.76 -28.09
C GLU A 257 -17.19 -21.85 -27.69
N GLY A 258 -16.09 -21.48 -27.02
CA GLY A 258 -14.92 -22.32 -26.74
C GLY A 258 -14.78 -22.86 -25.30
N VAL A 259 -13.58 -23.40 -24.99
CA VAL A 259 -13.20 -23.94 -23.66
C VAL A 259 -13.29 -22.87 -22.57
N GLY A 260 -13.03 -21.64 -22.99
CA GLY A 260 -13.22 -20.42 -22.26
C GLY A 260 -12.17 -20.06 -21.24
N LEU A 261 -12.18 -18.77 -20.89
CA LEU A 261 -11.41 -18.19 -19.80
C LEU A 261 -11.78 -18.88 -18.49
N ARG A 262 -10.76 -19.25 -17.72
CA ARG A 262 -10.91 -19.93 -16.44
C ARG A 262 -10.27 -19.15 -15.31
N ASP A 263 -10.71 -19.41 -14.10
CA ASP A 263 -9.99 -19.02 -12.88
C ASP A 263 -8.83 -20.01 -12.61
N PHE A 264 -8.14 -19.81 -11.49
CA PHE A 264 -7.08 -20.71 -11.03
C PHE A 264 -7.60 -22.12 -10.65
N GLY A 265 -8.86 -22.24 -10.22
CA GLY A 265 -9.55 -23.50 -9.94
C GLY A 265 -10.03 -24.23 -11.18
N GLY A 266 -9.78 -23.69 -12.38
CA GLY A 266 -10.22 -24.25 -13.64
C GLY A 266 -11.73 -24.10 -13.89
N ASN A 267 -12.45 -23.30 -13.11
CA ASN A 267 -13.85 -23.00 -13.35
C ASN A 267 -13.99 -21.98 -14.49
N PRO A 268 -15.01 -22.11 -15.34
CA PRO A 268 -15.26 -21.14 -16.39
C PRO A 268 -15.67 -19.79 -15.79
N VAL A 269 -14.99 -18.72 -16.19
CA VAL A 269 -15.23 -17.35 -15.72
C VAL A 269 -15.90 -16.57 -16.83
N TRP A 270 -17.24 -16.48 -16.78
CA TRP A 270 -18.00 -15.79 -17.82
C TRP A 270 -18.96 -14.74 -17.31
N LEU A 271 -19.35 -13.85 -18.23
CA LEU A 271 -20.41 -12.88 -17.99
C LEU A 271 -21.67 -13.61 -17.52
N PRO A 272 -22.38 -13.07 -16.51
CA PRO A 272 -23.65 -13.64 -16.11
C PRO A 272 -24.57 -13.62 -17.34
N SER A 273 -25.03 -14.79 -17.76
CA SER A 273 -26.02 -14.91 -18.82
C SER A 273 -27.27 -14.17 -18.36
N SER A 274 -27.51 -12.97 -18.91
CA SER A 274 -28.80 -12.35 -18.73
C SER A 274 -29.84 -13.27 -19.39
N PRO A 275 -30.82 -13.82 -18.64
CA PRO A 275 -31.78 -14.78 -19.19
C PRO A 275 -32.58 -14.19 -20.36
N SER A 276 -32.62 -12.86 -20.51
CA SER A 276 -33.27 -12.14 -21.60
C SER A 276 -32.43 -11.93 -22.86
N SER A 277 -31.11 -12.16 -22.84
CA SER A 277 -30.24 -11.86 -23.99
C SER A 277 -29.53 -13.11 -24.52
N ARG A 278 -30.16 -13.79 -25.48
CA ARG A 278 -29.46 -14.79 -26.32
C ARG A 278 -28.33 -14.19 -27.16
N ARG A 279 -28.26 -12.85 -27.27
CA ARG A 279 -27.30 -12.13 -28.11
C ARG A 279 -26.04 -11.68 -27.35
N GLY A 280 -25.99 -11.84 -26.03
CA GLY A 280 -24.87 -11.40 -25.20
C GLY A 280 -25.03 -9.97 -24.65
N LEU A 281 -23.92 -9.38 -24.20
CA LEU A 281 -23.89 -8.03 -23.63
C LEU A 281 -23.77 -6.99 -24.74
N ARG A 282 -24.56 -5.92 -24.69
CA ARG A 282 -24.46 -4.82 -25.67
C ARG A 282 -23.30 -3.89 -25.30
N ILE A 283 -22.47 -3.58 -26.29
CA ILE A 283 -21.38 -2.60 -26.24
C ILE A 283 -21.67 -1.53 -27.29
N THR A 284 -21.63 -0.26 -26.93
CA THR A 284 -21.80 0.84 -27.89
C THR A 284 -20.46 1.51 -28.10
N VAL A 285 -19.98 1.49 -29.34
CA VAL A 285 -18.80 2.24 -29.77
C VAL A 285 -19.25 3.56 -30.34
N VAL A 286 -18.60 4.64 -29.94
CA VAL A 286 -18.87 5.99 -30.44
C VAL A 286 -17.58 6.57 -31.04
N GLU A 287 -17.62 7.33 -32.13
CA GLU A 287 -16.41 7.89 -32.79
C GLU A 287 -15.59 8.69 -31.77
N ALA A 288 -14.27 8.80 -31.93
CA ALA A 288 -13.44 9.60 -31.03
C ALA A 288 -13.77 11.11 -31.12
N GLY A 289 -14.61 11.51 -32.09
CA GLY A 289 -15.29 12.81 -32.17
C GLY A 289 -16.81 12.76 -31.95
N GLU A 290 -17.44 11.57 -31.98
CA GLU A 290 -18.80 11.32 -31.46
C GLU A 290 -18.74 10.72 -30.06
N ASP A 291 -17.70 11.08 -29.30
CA ASP A 291 -17.89 11.22 -27.87
C ASP A 291 -19.23 11.97 -27.70
N ARG A 292 -19.93 11.76 -26.60
CA ARG A 292 -20.96 12.74 -26.24
C ARG A 292 -20.31 14.10 -25.91
N GLY A 293 -19.14 14.46 -26.47
CA GLY A 293 -19.16 15.49 -27.52
C GLY A 293 -19.61 16.84 -26.99
N ARG A 294 -19.34 17.05 -25.72
CA ARG A 294 -19.37 18.38 -25.13
C ARG A 294 -17.99 18.79 -24.67
N GLY A 295 -16.99 17.90 -24.87
CA GLY A 295 -15.79 17.77 -24.06
C GLY A 295 -16.17 17.99 -22.63
N GLU A 296 -16.66 16.95 -21.98
CA GLU A 296 -17.33 17.04 -20.69
C GLU A 296 -17.04 15.77 -19.89
N LEU A 297 -16.52 15.89 -18.67
CA LEU A 297 -16.21 14.79 -17.76
C LEU A 297 -16.79 15.09 -16.39
N TRP A 298 -17.69 14.23 -15.95
CA TRP A 298 -18.18 14.20 -14.58
C TRP A 298 -17.35 13.22 -13.77
N LEU A 299 -16.46 13.74 -12.92
CA LEU A 299 -15.80 12.95 -11.91
C LEU A 299 -16.72 12.82 -10.71
N SER A 300 -17.45 11.72 -10.67
CA SER A 300 -18.27 11.32 -9.53
C SER A 300 -17.45 10.95 -8.30
N LEU A 301 -16.11 11.03 -8.37
CA LEU A 301 -15.17 10.65 -7.31
C LEU A 301 -15.35 9.20 -6.79
N LEU A 302 -15.99 8.33 -7.56
CA LEU A 302 -16.12 6.91 -7.26
C LEU A 302 -14.83 6.14 -7.60
N ASP A 303 -14.08 6.58 -8.61
CA ASP A 303 -12.85 5.91 -9.04
C ASP A 303 -11.63 6.38 -8.24
N THR A 304 -11.27 5.61 -7.20
CA THR A 304 -10.10 5.90 -6.37
C THR A 304 -8.76 5.69 -7.08
N ARG A 305 -8.73 5.08 -8.29
CA ARG A 305 -7.48 4.92 -9.07
C ARG A 305 -6.97 6.26 -9.59
N LEU A 306 -7.87 7.23 -9.74
CA LEU A 306 -7.49 8.60 -10.06
C LEU A 306 -6.85 9.31 -8.86
N ARG A 307 -6.69 8.70 -7.69
CA ARG A 307 -6.01 9.35 -6.55
C ARG A 307 -4.49 9.23 -6.69
N SER A 308 -3.80 10.37 -6.66
CA SER A 308 -2.34 10.39 -6.52
C SER A 308 -1.92 10.12 -5.07
N PRO A 309 -0.93 9.25 -4.82
CA PRO A 309 -0.42 9.00 -3.48
C PRO A 309 0.55 10.10 -3.01
N VAL A 310 0.92 11.06 -3.87
CA VAL A 310 1.97 12.05 -3.61
C VAL A 310 1.50 13.08 -2.58
N ALA A 311 2.35 13.40 -1.61
CA ALA A 311 2.10 14.48 -0.66
C ALA A 311 2.16 15.85 -1.37
N LEU A 312 1.19 16.72 -1.08
CA LEU A 312 1.14 18.05 -1.68
C LEU A 312 1.84 19.08 -0.79
N PRO A 313 2.77 19.89 -1.33
CA PRO A 313 3.41 20.95 -0.56
C PRO A 313 2.40 21.91 0.06
N GLY A 314 2.65 22.27 1.33
CA GLY A 314 1.83 23.21 2.11
C GLY A 314 0.56 22.63 2.72
N ALA A 315 0.21 21.36 2.43
CA ALA A 315 -0.91 20.69 3.08
C ALA A 315 -0.50 20.16 4.47
N ALA A 316 -1.37 20.31 5.46
CA ALA A 316 -1.22 19.68 6.77
C ALA A 316 -1.45 18.16 6.70
N GLY A 317 -2.24 17.69 5.73
CA GLY A 317 -2.47 16.27 5.49
C GLY A 317 -3.10 15.97 4.13
N THR A 318 -3.18 14.68 3.83
CA THR A 318 -3.78 14.15 2.60
C THR A 318 -5.27 13.94 2.81
N ALA A 319 -6.11 14.65 2.04
CA ALA A 319 -7.56 14.43 2.06
C ALA A 319 -7.92 13.01 1.57
N ARG A 320 -9.05 12.49 2.03
CA ARG A 320 -9.47 11.11 1.77
C ARG A 320 -10.42 11.06 0.58
N TRP A 321 -10.09 10.21 -0.39
CA TRP A 321 -10.91 9.88 -1.55
C TRP A 321 -11.31 8.40 -1.44
N ASP A 322 -12.56 8.14 -1.04
CA ASP A 322 -13.01 6.83 -0.54
C ASP A 322 -13.79 5.96 -1.52
N GLY A 323 -14.06 6.48 -2.72
CA GLY A 323 -14.83 5.75 -3.72
C GLY A 323 -16.33 5.68 -3.44
N ASP A 324 -16.82 6.37 -2.40
CA ASP A 324 -18.24 6.65 -2.19
C ASP A 324 -18.69 7.96 -2.87
N GLY A 325 -17.80 8.53 -3.66
CA GLY A 325 -18.06 9.72 -4.44
C GLY A 325 -17.75 11.03 -3.73
N ARG A 326 -16.99 10.99 -2.64
CA ARG A 326 -16.60 12.21 -1.91
C ARG A 326 -15.10 12.29 -1.64
N ILE A 327 -14.61 13.52 -1.63
CA ILE A 327 -13.32 13.88 -1.06
C ILE A 327 -13.58 14.58 0.28
N ARG A 328 -13.09 14.02 1.38
CA ARG A 328 -13.37 14.47 2.75
C ARG A 328 -12.16 14.46 3.67
N ILE A 329 -12.24 15.22 4.77
CA ILE A 329 -11.25 15.17 5.85
C ILE A 329 -11.57 13.98 6.76
N ARG A 330 -10.60 13.08 6.93
CA ARG A 330 -10.64 12.07 7.99
C ARG A 330 -9.76 12.56 9.13
N TYR A 331 -10.37 12.93 10.25
CA TYR A 331 -9.67 13.53 11.38
C TYR A 331 -9.83 12.67 12.63
N PRO A 332 -8.77 12.12 13.24
CA PRO A 332 -8.87 11.35 14.47
C PRO A 332 -9.22 12.26 15.64
N ALA A 333 -10.24 11.90 16.44
CA ALA A 333 -10.56 12.58 17.69
C ALA A 333 -9.37 12.66 18.66
N ALA A 334 -8.46 11.69 18.56
CA ALA A 334 -7.22 11.63 19.34
C ALA A 334 -6.11 12.61 18.88
N ALA A 335 -6.32 13.46 17.86
CA ALA A 335 -5.31 14.43 17.37
C ALA A 335 -4.95 15.55 18.36
N GLY A 336 -5.60 15.59 19.52
CA GLY A 336 -5.27 16.52 20.61
C GLY A 336 -5.85 17.92 20.43
N THR A 337 -5.54 18.79 21.38
CA THR A 337 -6.12 20.13 21.51
C THR A 337 -5.34 21.22 20.78
N GLY A 338 -4.11 20.93 20.34
CA GLY A 338 -3.21 21.93 19.76
C GLY A 338 -2.81 23.07 20.70
N SER A 339 -3.07 22.96 22.01
CA SER A 339 -2.91 24.06 22.97
C SER A 339 -1.46 24.53 23.14
N GLN A 340 -0.47 23.78 22.65
CA GLN A 340 0.95 24.12 22.74
C GLN A 340 1.49 24.78 21.46
N GLY A 341 0.63 25.03 20.46
CA GLY A 341 1.05 25.62 19.19
C GLY A 341 1.98 24.71 18.38
N PRO A 342 2.75 25.25 17.43
CA PRO A 342 3.74 24.48 16.69
C PRO A 342 4.92 24.12 17.59
N LEU A 343 5.30 22.84 17.65
CA LEU A 343 6.41 22.37 18.46
C LEU A 343 7.55 21.83 17.58
N LEU A 344 8.72 22.43 17.72
CA LEU A 344 9.99 21.88 17.27
C LEU A 344 10.62 21.10 18.42
N LEU A 345 10.72 19.79 18.26
CA LEU A 345 11.20 18.86 19.26
C LEU A 345 12.71 18.66 19.11
N ASN A 346 13.46 19.04 20.13
CA ASN A 346 14.90 18.89 20.22
C ASN A 346 15.30 18.66 21.69
N GLY A 347 16.27 17.79 21.94
CA GLY A 347 16.73 17.43 23.28
C GLY A 347 15.84 16.39 23.95
N THR A 348 15.59 16.51 25.24
CA THR A 348 14.76 15.56 26.00
C THR A 348 13.35 16.11 26.18
N GLU A 349 12.35 15.27 25.93
CA GLU A 349 10.94 15.57 26.08
C GLU A 349 10.29 14.57 27.05
N GLU A 350 10.04 15.01 28.28
CA GLU A 350 9.54 14.13 29.35
C GLU A 350 8.03 14.21 29.57
N ARG A 351 7.30 15.05 28.82
CA ARG A 351 5.84 15.16 28.95
C ARG A 351 5.16 13.88 28.43
N GLY A 352 4.15 13.42 29.17
CA GLY A 352 3.41 12.20 28.84
C GLY A 352 2.40 12.36 27.70
N ASP A 353 1.78 13.54 27.59
CA ASP A 353 0.81 13.87 26.54
C ASP A 353 1.16 15.25 25.96
N LEU A 354 1.52 15.29 24.67
CA LEU A 354 1.81 16.52 23.93
C LEU A 354 0.68 16.86 22.99
N HIS A 355 0.36 18.15 22.91
CA HIS A 355 -0.74 18.68 22.11
C HIS A 355 -0.28 19.88 21.26
N GLY A 356 0.35 19.59 20.12
CA GLY A 356 0.80 20.61 19.16
C GLY A 356 -0.21 20.86 18.04
N THR A 357 -0.16 22.04 17.43
CA THR A 357 -0.82 22.28 16.12
C THR A 357 -0.02 21.65 14.98
N SER A 358 1.30 21.60 15.14
CA SER A 358 2.24 20.81 14.34
C SER A 358 3.34 20.28 15.26
N LEU A 359 3.93 19.14 14.90
CA LEU A 359 5.06 18.54 15.61
C LEU A 359 6.17 18.24 14.61
N SER A 360 7.40 18.66 14.89
CA SER A 360 8.54 18.34 14.04
C SER A 360 9.81 18.00 14.82
N VAL A 361 10.59 17.06 14.29
CA VAL A 361 12.01 16.84 14.65
C VAL A 361 12.83 17.20 13.42
N GLY A 362 13.60 18.28 13.47
CA GLY A 362 14.36 18.81 12.34
C GLY A 362 15.47 17.85 11.87
N ALA A 363 15.91 17.99 10.61
CA ALA A 363 17.02 17.19 10.11
C ALA A 363 18.31 17.52 10.89
N GLY A 364 18.97 16.50 11.43
CA GLY A 364 20.14 16.67 12.32
C GLY A 364 19.78 16.84 13.80
N ASP A 365 18.52 17.14 14.14
CA ASP A 365 18.06 17.20 15.52
C ASP A 365 17.83 15.80 16.09
N THR A 366 17.94 15.68 17.40
CA THR A 366 17.57 14.47 18.15
C THR A 366 16.61 14.84 19.26
N CYS A 367 15.52 14.08 19.38
CA CYS A 367 14.57 14.18 20.47
C CYS A 367 14.48 12.82 21.20
N ASP A 368 14.75 12.81 22.50
CA ASP A 368 14.58 11.64 23.38
C ASP A 368 13.29 11.82 24.20
N LEU A 369 12.35 10.89 24.09
CA LEU A 369 11.07 10.87 24.83
C LEU A 369 11.20 10.45 26.30
N GLY A 370 12.45 10.40 26.79
CA GLY A 370 12.81 10.08 28.15
C GLY A 370 12.85 8.58 28.41
N ARG A 371 13.40 8.25 29.59
CA ARG A 371 13.58 6.86 30.06
C ARG A 371 12.49 6.37 31.00
N GLY A 372 11.55 7.25 31.35
CA GLY A 372 10.44 6.95 32.24
C GLY A 372 9.55 5.85 31.71
N VAL A 373 9.12 4.97 32.62
CA VAL A 373 7.96 4.09 32.40
C VAL A 373 6.70 4.95 32.23
N GLY A 374 5.67 4.37 31.62
CA GLY A 374 4.36 5.01 31.47
C GLY A 374 4.02 5.43 30.05
N PHE A 375 2.78 5.82 29.86
CA PHE A 375 2.23 6.11 28.53
C PHE A 375 2.82 7.42 27.96
N ARG A 376 3.32 7.37 26.71
CA ARG A 376 3.78 8.53 25.96
C ARG A 376 2.96 8.70 24.70
N ILE A 377 2.34 9.86 24.54
CA ILE A 377 1.59 10.20 23.34
C ILE A 377 1.95 11.59 22.84
N MET A 378 2.21 11.67 21.54
CA MET A 378 2.47 12.92 20.85
C MET A 378 1.37 13.18 19.85
N ARG A 379 0.65 14.28 20.02
CA ARG A 379 -0.51 14.62 19.20
C ARG A 379 -0.24 15.91 18.44
N SER A 380 -0.51 15.87 17.16
CA SER A 380 -0.48 17.03 16.27
C SER A 380 -1.85 17.19 15.63
N GLN A 381 -2.41 18.41 15.67
CA GLN A 381 -3.64 18.67 14.94
C GLN A 381 -3.44 18.62 13.42
N GLY A 382 -2.31 19.13 12.93
CA GLY A 382 -1.90 19.07 11.53
C GLY A 382 -0.95 17.91 11.26
N SER A 383 0.20 18.20 10.66
CA SER A 383 1.22 17.21 10.32
C SER A 383 2.13 16.87 11.51
N LEU A 384 2.68 15.65 11.50
CA LEU A 384 3.81 15.25 12.35
C LEU A 384 4.98 14.84 11.45
N THR A 385 6.14 15.47 11.62
CA THR A 385 7.31 15.25 10.76
C THR A 385 8.55 14.87 11.56
N ILE A 386 9.15 13.73 11.26
CA ILE A 386 10.41 13.27 11.87
C ILE A 386 11.47 13.21 10.77
N ALA A 387 12.24 14.29 10.64
CA ALA A 387 13.38 14.37 9.72
C ALA A 387 14.72 14.05 10.41
N GLY A 388 14.82 14.31 11.71
CA GLY A 388 15.95 13.92 12.56
C GLY A 388 15.76 12.57 13.24
N SER A 389 16.18 12.45 14.50
CA SER A 389 16.07 11.23 15.30
C SER A 389 15.08 11.41 16.45
N LEU A 390 14.04 10.58 16.52
CA LEU A 390 13.11 10.49 17.65
C LEU A 390 13.32 9.16 18.36
N THR A 391 13.74 9.19 19.62
CA THR A 391 14.09 7.97 20.36
C THR A 391 13.32 7.84 21.66
N ARG A 392 13.14 6.60 22.11
CA ARG A 392 12.67 6.31 23.48
C ARG A 392 13.27 5.01 23.99
N GLN A 393 13.88 5.04 25.17
CA GLN A 393 14.51 3.88 25.79
C GLN A 393 14.09 3.71 27.24
N VAL A 394 13.13 2.82 27.50
CA VAL A 394 12.71 2.42 28.85
C VAL A 394 13.62 1.30 29.37
N ALA A 395 13.93 1.28 30.67
CA ALA A 395 14.93 0.36 31.24
C ALA A 395 14.56 -1.13 31.15
N SER A 396 13.26 -1.48 31.23
CA SER A 396 12.76 -2.86 31.24
C SER A 396 11.69 -3.07 30.16
N PRO A 397 12.04 -3.09 28.87
CA PRO A 397 11.06 -3.18 27.79
C PRO A 397 10.36 -4.55 27.70
N ASN A 398 11.04 -5.62 28.15
CA ASN A 398 10.49 -6.99 28.10
C ASN A 398 9.31 -7.21 29.07
N ASP A 399 9.18 -6.36 30.08
CA ASP A 399 8.13 -6.46 31.09
C ASP A 399 6.88 -5.64 30.72
N ILE A 400 6.84 -5.02 29.53
CA ILE A 400 5.69 -4.24 29.07
C ILE A 400 4.73 -5.21 28.35
N PRO A 401 3.62 -5.63 28.99
CA PRO A 401 2.67 -6.52 28.34
C PRO A 401 2.04 -5.80 27.13
N PRO A 402 1.89 -6.49 25.98
CA PRO A 402 1.15 -5.93 24.87
C PRO A 402 -0.31 -5.71 25.30
N MET A 403 -0.82 -4.52 25.03
CA MET A 403 -2.22 -4.20 25.25
C MET A 403 -3.06 -4.76 24.10
N ALA A 404 -4.02 -5.63 24.40
CA ALA A 404 -4.94 -6.15 23.40
C ALA A 404 -5.86 -5.02 22.89
N PHE A 405 -6.14 -5.05 21.58
CA PHE A 405 -7.19 -4.25 20.96
C PHE A 405 -8.54 -4.96 21.14
N GLY A 406 -9.55 -4.23 21.59
CA GLY A 406 -10.92 -4.76 21.68
C GLY A 406 -11.56 -4.91 20.29
N PRO A 407 -12.57 -5.79 20.14
CA PRO A 407 -13.38 -5.82 18.92
C PRO A 407 -14.09 -4.47 18.76
N ASP A 408 -14.04 -3.90 17.55
CA ASP A 408 -14.68 -2.63 17.18
C ASP A 408 -14.29 -1.44 18.09
N GLU A 409 -13.15 -1.52 18.78
CA GLU A 409 -12.71 -0.47 19.70
C GLU A 409 -12.28 0.77 18.91
N THR A 410 -12.80 1.94 19.31
CA THR A 410 -12.39 3.21 18.71
C THR A 410 -11.01 3.63 19.20
N LEU A 411 -10.26 4.36 18.38
CA LEU A 411 -8.94 4.89 18.74
C LEU A 411 -9.01 5.70 20.05
N SER A 412 -10.02 6.56 20.20
CA SER A 412 -10.17 7.36 21.44
C SER A 412 -10.51 6.52 22.66
N ALA A 413 -11.29 5.44 22.51
CA ALA A 413 -11.55 4.51 23.62
C ALA A 413 -10.27 3.77 24.01
N TRP A 414 -9.53 3.26 23.03
CA TRP A 414 -8.26 2.57 23.27
C TRP A 414 -7.23 3.49 23.92
N VAL A 415 -7.03 4.71 23.42
CA VAL A 415 -6.08 5.69 24.00
C VAL A 415 -6.45 6.00 25.45
N ARG A 416 -7.72 6.28 25.75
CA ARG A 416 -8.16 6.52 27.14
C ARG A 416 -7.86 5.34 28.07
N ARG A 417 -8.11 4.12 27.60
CA ARG A 417 -7.83 2.88 28.34
C ARG A 417 -6.31 2.71 28.54
N ALA A 418 -5.51 2.93 27.51
CA ALA A 418 -4.05 2.83 27.55
C ALA A 418 -3.43 3.85 28.50
N THR A 419 -3.91 5.09 28.48
CA THR A 419 -3.50 6.15 29.41
C THR A 419 -3.90 5.81 30.84
N GLY A 420 -5.13 5.35 31.09
CA GLY A 420 -5.61 5.02 32.43
C GLY A 420 -4.90 3.83 33.09
N ALA A 421 -4.42 2.89 32.28
CA ALA A 421 -3.61 1.76 32.74
C ALA A 421 -2.10 2.08 32.84
N ASP A 422 -1.69 3.29 32.44
CA ASP A 422 -0.29 3.75 32.38
C ASP A 422 0.67 2.75 31.72
N HIS A 423 0.20 2.08 30.66
CA HIS A 423 1.06 1.18 29.91
C HIS A 423 2.15 1.97 29.19
N SER A 424 3.38 1.46 29.21
CA SER A 424 4.55 2.07 28.59
C SER A 424 4.54 2.09 27.06
N TRP A 425 3.42 2.41 26.41
CA TRP A 425 3.31 2.58 24.96
C TRP A 425 3.87 3.94 24.53
N THR A 426 4.32 3.99 23.28
CA THR A 426 4.57 5.23 22.55
C THR A 426 3.54 5.35 21.43
N VAL A 427 2.85 6.48 21.36
CA VAL A 427 1.79 6.70 20.37
C VAL A 427 2.02 8.02 19.67
N LEU A 428 2.06 8.01 18.34
CA LEU A 428 2.15 9.20 17.52
C LEU A 428 0.83 9.39 16.76
N VAL A 429 0.17 10.53 16.98
CA VAL A 429 -1.10 10.86 16.34
C VAL A 429 -0.97 12.17 15.56
N ALA A 430 -1.12 12.10 14.25
CA ALA A 430 -1.27 13.27 13.38
C ALA A 430 -2.72 13.40 12.92
N GLY A 431 -3.31 14.58 13.06
CA GLY A 431 -4.60 14.88 12.46
C GLY A 431 -4.52 14.90 10.93
N GLY A 432 -3.39 15.34 10.39
CA GLY A 432 -3.01 15.28 8.98
C GLY A 432 -2.04 14.14 8.66
N ASP A 433 -0.99 14.43 7.91
CA ASP A 433 0.01 13.42 7.49
C ASP A 433 1.07 13.17 8.58
N LEU A 434 1.56 11.93 8.63
CA LEU A 434 2.72 11.52 9.44
C LEU A 434 3.88 11.18 8.52
N PHE A 435 4.95 11.98 8.58
CA PHE A 435 6.16 11.81 7.77
C PHE A 435 7.35 11.39 8.62
N ILE A 436 8.03 10.31 8.21
CA ILE A 436 9.26 9.82 8.84
C ILE A 436 10.32 9.67 7.76
N SER A 437 11.18 10.67 7.61
CA SER A 437 12.34 10.63 6.72
C SER A 437 13.66 10.40 7.45
N GLY A 438 13.69 10.65 8.76
CA GLY A 438 14.82 10.35 9.64
C GLY A 438 14.67 8.99 10.34
N SER A 439 14.94 8.96 11.64
CA SER A 439 14.86 7.74 12.45
C SER A 439 13.85 7.88 13.59
N LEU A 440 12.98 6.89 13.73
CA LEU A 440 12.10 6.70 14.89
C LEU A 440 12.48 5.38 15.55
N GLU A 441 13.09 5.41 16.74
CA GLU A 441 13.55 4.20 17.45
C GLU A 441 13.04 4.18 18.89
N VAL A 442 12.02 3.36 19.14
CA VAL A 442 11.47 3.17 20.49
C VAL A 442 11.62 1.71 20.90
N ASN A 443 11.96 1.43 22.16
CA ASN A 443 12.01 0.06 22.68
C ASN A 443 10.70 -0.38 23.35
N THR A 444 9.62 0.35 23.10
CA THR A 444 8.28 0.11 23.62
C THR A 444 7.32 -0.32 22.51
N PRO A 445 6.09 -0.78 22.83
CA PRO A 445 5.00 -0.79 21.88
C PRO A 445 4.85 0.57 21.17
N LEU A 446 4.65 0.59 19.85
CA LEU A 446 4.52 1.81 19.04
C LEU A 446 3.27 1.79 18.17
N LEU A 447 2.37 2.75 18.35
CA LEU A 447 1.22 2.96 17.47
C LEU A 447 1.38 4.25 16.66
N LEU A 448 1.31 4.14 15.33
CA LEU A 448 1.35 5.25 14.39
C LEU A 448 -0.04 5.51 13.80
N VAL A 449 -0.52 6.74 13.97
CA VAL A 449 -1.84 7.18 13.51
C VAL A 449 -1.71 8.46 12.69
N ALA A 450 -2.36 8.49 11.54
CA ALA A 450 -2.53 9.70 10.74
C ALA A 450 -3.96 9.81 10.22
N GLY A 451 -4.59 10.98 10.33
CA GLY A 451 -5.84 11.27 9.63
C GLY A 451 -5.65 11.38 8.12
N GLY A 452 -4.45 11.80 7.69
CA GLY A 452 -3.90 11.77 6.33
C GLY A 452 -3.08 10.50 6.06
N ALA A 453 -1.99 10.55 5.32
CA ALA A 453 -1.15 9.38 5.01
C ALA A 453 -0.02 9.19 6.03
N ILE A 454 0.35 7.93 6.28
CA ILE A 454 1.60 7.56 6.97
C ILE A 454 2.66 7.29 5.91
N ARG A 455 3.78 8.02 5.97
CA ARG A 455 4.83 8.02 4.95
C ARG A 455 6.19 7.83 5.60
N VAL A 456 6.81 6.68 5.34
CA VAL A 456 8.11 6.32 5.91
C VAL A 456 9.12 6.11 4.78
N SER A 457 10.03 7.07 4.63
CA SER A 457 11.20 6.97 3.74
C SER A 457 12.50 6.68 4.52
N GLY A 458 12.52 7.02 5.81
CA GLY A 458 13.60 6.70 6.75
C GLY A 458 13.43 5.34 7.42
N SER A 459 13.60 5.28 8.75
CA SER A 459 13.39 4.07 9.56
C SER A 459 12.42 4.31 10.72
N ALA A 460 11.55 3.35 10.97
CA ALA A 460 10.71 3.29 12.16
C ALA A 460 10.83 1.90 12.81
N LYS A 461 11.32 1.86 14.05
CA LYS A 461 11.54 0.64 14.84
C LYS A 461 10.86 0.77 16.19
N ALA A 462 10.27 -0.34 16.63
CA ALA A 462 9.58 -0.48 17.91
C ALA A 462 10.11 -1.70 18.66
N GLN A 463 9.52 -1.99 19.82
CA GLN A 463 9.61 -3.35 20.37
C GLN A 463 9.14 -4.37 19.33
N ARG A 464 9.77 -5.53 19.32
CA ARG A 464 9.63 -6.50 18.23
C ARG A 464 8.18 -6.97 18.06
N ARG A 465 7.66 -6.92 16.83
CA ARG A 465 6.25 -7.22 16.48
C ARG A 465 5.23 -6.34 17.21
N GLN A 466 5.67 -5.17 17.67
CA GLN A 466 4.87 -4.21 18.41
C GLN A 466 4.96 -2.83 17.76
N LEU A 467 5.01 -2.81 16.43
CA LEU A 467 4.74 -1.63 15.61
C LEU A 467 3.37 -1.81 14.98
N TRP A 468 2.46 -0.88 15.24
CA TRP A 468 1.12 -0.88 14.66
C TRP A 468 0.85 0.38 13.86
N LEU A 469 0.11 0.21 12.77
CA LEU A 469 -0.33 1.27 11.88
C LEU A 469 -1.86 1.32 11.86
N LEU A 470 -2.43 2.52 11.91
CA LEU A 470 -3.87 2.73 11.84
C LEU A 470 -4.28 3.52 10.58
N LYS A 471 -3.99 3.01 9.36
CA LYS A 471 -4.59 3.45 8.08
C LYS A 471 -4.11 2.70 6.83
N ASP A 472 -4.77 2.98 5.69
CA ASP A 472 -4.18 2.91 4.34
C ASP A 472 -3.04 3.94 4.21
N GLY A 473 -1.81 3.46 4.34
CA GLY A 473 -0.55 4.19 4.22
C GLY A 473 0.63 3.24 4.43
N GLY A 474 1.73 3.46 3.72
CA GLY A 474 2.89 2.58 3.70
C GLY A 474 4.05 3.20 2.94
N GLY A 475 5.28 2.81 3.30
CA GLY A 475 6.52 3.27 2.69
C GLY A 475 7.52 2.12 2.55
N LEU A 476 8.52 2.28 1.69
CA LEU A 476 9.44 1.22 1.23
C LEU A 476 10.30 0.58 2.35
N ARG A 477 10.28 1.09 3.59
CA ARG A 477 11.18 0.71 4.70
C ARG A 477 10.51 0.68 6.08
N LEU A 478 9.25 0.27 6.16
CA LEU A 478 8.65 -0.10 7.45
C LEU A 478 9.25 -1.41 7.96
N ASP A 479 9.31 -1.58 9.29
CA ASP A 479 9.56 -2.91 9.89
C ASP A 479 8.55 -3.90 9.28
N SER A 480 9.04 -5.02 8.73
CA SER A 480 8.16 -6.01 8.08
C SER A 480 7.21 -6.69 9.06
N THR A 481 7.44 -6.53 10.37
CA THR A 481 6.54 -6.97 11.44
C THR A 481 5.47 -5.93 11.81
N ALA A 482 5.47 -4.76 11.16
CA ALA A 482 4.42 -3.77 11.34
C ALA A 482 3.04 -4.40 11.04
N SER A 483 2.13 -4.29 11.99
CA SER A 483 0.78 -4.85 11.90
C SER A 483 -0.25 -3.74 11.75
N VAL A 484 -1.38 -4.02 11.11
CA VAL A 484 -2.51 -3.08 11.10
C VAL A 484 -3.25 -3.24 12.43
N ALA A 485 -3.43 -2.15 13.18
CA ALA A 485 -4.24 -2.17 14.39
C ALA A 485 -5.73 -2.33 14.01
N PRO A 486 -6.48 -3.26 14.62
CA PRO A 486 -7.91 -3.43 14.40
C PRO A 486 -8.73 -2.39 15.19
N LEU A 487 -8.32 -1.12 15.14
CA LEU A 487 -9.03 -0.01 15.78
C LEU A 487 -9.89 0.74 14.75
N LEU A 488 -11.01 1.29 15.20
CA LEU A 488 -11.82 2.21 14.41
C LEU A 488 -11.34 3.65 14.66
N MET A 489 -11.06 4.40 13.59
CA MET A 489 -10.73 5.82 13.74
C MET A 489 -12.01 6.64 13.84
N ASP A 490 -12.33 7.09 15.04
CA ASP A 490 -13.49 7.94 15.32
C ASP A 490 -13.17 9.43 15.05
N PRO A 491 -14.11 10.18 14.42
CA PRO A 491 -14.01 11.62 14.31
C PRO A 491 -14.29 12.29 15.67
N PRO A 492 -13.76 13.51 15.92
CA PRO A 492 -14.09 14.23 17.14
C PRO A 492 -15.57 14.61 17.15
N GLU A 493 -16.21 14.57 18.31
CA GLU A 493 -17.61 15.03 18.45
C GLU A 493 -17.72 16.55 18.28
N ARG A 494 -16.69 17.28 18.73
CA ARG A 494 -16.60 18.75 18.65
C ARG A 494 -15.34 19.17 17.92
N ASN A 495 -15.40 20.25 17.17
CA ASN A 495 -14.25 20.77 16.44
C ASN A 495 -13.12 21.14 17.43
N PRO A 496 -11.98 20.43 17.38
CA PRO A 496 -10.90 20.63 18.33
C PRO A 496 -9.90 21.69 17.86
N LEU A 497 -10.01 22.18 16.62
CA LEU A 497 -8.97 22.97 15.97
C LEU A 497 -8.78 24.33 16.66
N VAL A 498 -7.52 24.69 16.86
CA VAL A 498 -7.13 26.04 17.33
C VAL A 498 -6.49 26.89 16.24
N ALA A 499 -6.17 26.28 15.09
CA ALA A 499 -5.67 26.96 13.90
C ALA A 499 -6.27 26.34 12.63
N PRO A 500 -6.39 27.10 11.52
CA PRO A 500 -6.88 26.56 10.26
C PRO A 500 -5.95 25.48 9.73
N LEU A 501 -6.53 24.40 9.18
CA LEU A 501 -5.76 23.29 8.58
C LEU A 501 -6.24 23.00 7.16
N THR A 502 -5.29 22.90 6.23
CA THR A 502 -5.56 22.53 4.84
C THR A 502 -5.18 21.08 4.59
N PHE A 503 -6.14 20.29 4.10
CA PHE A 503 -5.97 18.92 3.65
C PHE A 503 -6.10 18.86 2.15
N SER A 504 -5.15 18.23 1.46
CA SER A 504 -5.11 18.26 0.01
C SER A 504 -5.05 16.86 -0.59
N VAL A 505 -5.66 16.67 -1.76
CA VAL A 505 -5.48 15.47 -2.57
C VAL A 505 -5.29 15.87 -4.03
N SER A 506 -4.43 15.15 -4.75
CA SER A 506 -4.25 15.33 -6.18
C SER A 506 -4.85 14.14 -6.93
N SER A 507 -5.39 14.38 -8.12
CA SER A 507 -5.72 13.32 -9.03
C SER A 507 -4.50 12.83 -9.84
N ALA A 508 -4.65 11.69 -10.49
CA ALA A 508 -3.90 11.29 -11.68
C ALA A 508 -4.30 12.18 -12.87
N LEU A 509 -3.81 11.85 -14.07
CA LEU A 509 -4.11 12.61 -15.27
C LEU A 509 -5.59 12.49 -15.66
N VAL A 510 -6.21 13.61 -16.02
CA VAL A 510 -7.63 13.77 -16.36
C VAL A 510 -7.77 14.59 -17.65
N PRO A 511 -8.57 14.17 -18.66
CA PRO A 511 -9.16 12.85 -18.72
C PRO A 511 -8.04 11.80 -18.80
N PRO A 512 -8.27 10.59 -18.25
CA PRO A 512 -7.34 9.48 -18.39
C PRO A 512 -7.11 9.06 -19.86
N TRP A 513 -7.98 9.48 -20.78
CA TRP A 513 -7.92 9.19 -22.21
C TRP A 513 -8.48 10.36 -23.04
N GLY A 514 -8.21 10.35 -24.35
CA GLY A 514 -8.71 11.35 -25.28
C GLY A 514 -7.79 12.55 -25.44
N ARG A 515 -7.90 13.22 -26.60
CA ARG A 515 -7.10 14.40 -26.92
C ARG A 515 -7.81 15.66 -26.43
N VAL A 516 -7.26 16.29 -25.40
CA VAL A 516 -7.70 17.62 -24.98
C VAL A 516 -6.94 18.68 -25.77
N GLU A 517 -7.64 19.47 -26.58
CA GLU A 517 -7.03 20.61 -27.26
C GLU A 517 -6.92 21.80 -26.30
N ARG A 518 -8.04 22.13 -25.65
CA ARG A 518 -8.14 23.28 -24.74
C ARG A 518 -9.20 23.04 -23.68
N TRP A 519 -8.91 23.36 -22.44
CA TRP A 519 -9.89 23.29 -21.36
C TRP A 519 -10.89 24.45 -21.39
N LEU A 520 -12.16 24.14 -21.16
CA LEU A 520 -13.29 25.06 -21.24
C LEU A 520 -13.88 25.41 -19.87
N THR A 521 -14.37 24.49 -19.05
CA THR A 521 -14.87 24.87 -17.71
C THR A 521 -14.46 23.83 -16.69
N GLY A 522 -14.49 24.24 -15.42
CA GLY A 522 -14.29 23.38 -14.28
C GLY A 522 -15.28 23.85 -13.24
N ASP A 523 -16.31 23.06 -13.04
CA ASP A 523 -17.37 23.29 -12.07
C ASP A 523 -17.21 22.22 -10.99
N ALA A 524 -17.38 22.59 -9.73
CA ALA A 524 -17.30 21.66 -8.62
C ALA A 524 -18.39 22.03 -7.62
N ASP A 525 -18.85 21.05 -6.87
CA ASP A 525 -19.80 21.26 -5.78
C ASP A 525 -19.38 20.44 -4.57
N GLY A 526 -19.83 20.90 -3.41
CA GLY A 526 -19.43 20.34 -2.14
C GLY A 526 -19.95 21.16 -0.99
N ARG A 527 -19.74 20.65 0.22
CA ARG A 527 -20.20 21.27 1.44
C ARG A 527 -19.05 21.99 2.13
N ALA A 528 -19.21 23.27 2.42
CA ALA A 528 -18.19 24.07 3.11
C ALA A 528 -18.02 23.67 4.58
N GLY A 529 -19.11 23.25 5.24
CA GLY A 529 -19.11 22.96 6.68
C GLY A 529 -18.54 24.12 7.48
N GLN A 530 -17.67 23.79 8.45
CA GLN A 530 -16.85 24.72 9.23
C GLN A 530 -15.52 24.99 8.51
N GLY A 531 -15.59 25.50 7.29
CA GLY A 531 -14.40 25.71 6.48
C GLY A 531 -14.69 26.18 5.08
N SER A 532 -13.78 25.84 4.18
CA SER A 532 -13.89 26.07 2.74
C SER A 532 -13.24 24.95 1.98
N TRP A 533 -13.62 24.76 0.72
CA TRP A 533 -12.90 23.88 -0.20
C TRP A 533 -12.56 24.63 -1.48
N ASN A 534 -11.54 24.17 -2.19
CA ASN A 534 -11.15 24.70 -3.49
C ASN A 534 -10.66 23.59 -4.41
N VAL A 535 -10.91 23.72 -5.71
CA VAL A 535 -10.44 22.81 -6.75
C VAL A 535 -9.55 23.57 -7.72
N ARG A 536 -8.30 23.14 -7.84
CA ARG A 536 -7.28 23.73 -8.70
C ARG A 536 -6.83 22.75 -9.77
N TYR A 537 -6.32 23.29 -10.86
CA TYR A 537 -6.01 22.58 -12.09
C TYR A 537 -4.56 22.79 -12.49
N GLY A 538 -3.82 21.73 -12.80
CA GLY A 538 -2.42 21.87 -13.20
C GLY A 538 -2.05 20.93 -14.35
N GLN A 539 -1.23 21.40 -15.27
CA GLN A 539 -0.63 20.58 -16.32
C GLN A 539 0.84 20.30 -16.01
N ARG A 540 1.30 19.09 -16.32
CA ARG A 540 2.71 18.74 -16.17
C ARG A 540 3.47 19.27 -17.38
N THR A 541 4.42 20.18 -17.12
CA THR A 541 5.36 20.71 -18.12
C THR A 541 6.74 20.02 -18.06
N GLY A 542 6.98 19.17 -17.05
CA GLY A 542 8.26 18.51 -16.82
C GLY A 542 8.14 17.08 -16.28
N ALA A 543 9.28 16.47 -15.97
CA ALA A 543 9.37 15.07 -15.52
C ALA A 543 8.83 14.82 -14.09
N GLY A 544 8.67 15.88 -13.28
CA GLY A 544 8.18 15.78 -11.90
C GLY A 544 6.77 15.16 -11.81
N PRO A 545 6.42 14.50 -10.70
CA PRO A 545 5.16 13.74 -10.57
C PRO A 545 3.91 14.62 -10.43
N LEU A 546 4.08 15.92 -10.18
CA LEU A 546 3.01 16.89 -10.00
C LEU A 546 3.24 18.12 -10.90
N PRO A 547 2.17 18.85 -11.27
CA PRO A 547 2.28 20.18 -11.87
C PRO A 547 3.06 21.15 -10.99
N GLU A 548 3.94 21.94 -11.61
CA GLU A 548 4.66 23.04 -10.96
C GLU A 548 3.74 24.24 -10.70
N ARG A 549 2.72 24.41 -11.55
CA ARG A 549 1.76 25.51 -11.50
C ARG A 549 0.33 24.99 -11.43
N TRP A 550 -0.46 25.65 -10.59
CA TRP A 550 -1.87 25.35 -10.35
C TRP A 550 -2.70 26.60 -10.63
N GLU A 551 -3.79 26.42 -11.34
CA GLU A 551 -4.74 27.45 -11.74
C GLU A 551 -6.08 27.24 -11.04
N GLU A 552 -6.78 28.33 -10.74
CA GLU A 552 -8.14 28.31 -10.17
C GLU A 552 -9.19 27.94 -11.22
N HIS A 553 -8.87 28.13 -12.51
CA HIS A 553 -9.76 27.78 -13.61
C HIS A 553 -8.99 27.01 -14.68
N PRO A 554 -9.57 25.94 -15.25
CA PRO A 554 -8.85 25.13 -16.21
C PRO A 554 -8.64 25.87 -17.55
N ARG A 555 -9.42 26.92 -17.85
CA ARG A 555 -9.19 27.81 -19.02
C ARG A 555 -7.85 28.55 -18.98
N ALA A 556 -7.26 28.74 -17.81
CA ALA A 556 -5.97 29.41 -17.68
C ALA A 556 -4.80 28.51 -18.09
N LEU A 557 -5.05 27.21 -18.30
CA LEU A 557 -4.07 26.27 -18.82
C LEU A 557 -3.85 26.51 -20.32
N THR A 558 -2.61 26.74 -20.72
CA THR A 558 -2.25 27.08 -22.11
C THR A 558 -1.85 25.87 -22.96
N GLY A 559 -1.74 24.68 -22.36
CA GLY A 559 -1.29 23.47 -23.05
C GLY A 559 -2.44 22.56 -23.48
N ALA A 560 -2.22 21.83 -24.58
CA ALA A 560 -3.03 20.66 -24.91
C ALA A 560 -2.68 19.49 -23.97
N GLY A 561 -3.64 18.58 -23.77
CA GLY A 561 -3.48 17.37 -22.97
C GLY A 561 -4.19 17.38 -21.62
N GLY A 562 -4.10 16.25 -20.94
CA GLY A 562 -4.72 16.06 -19.64
C GLY A 562 -4.16 16.99 -18.57
N LEU A 563 -4.95 17.22 -17.52
CA LEU A 563 -4.58 17.98 -16.33
C LEU A 563 -4.60 17.06 -15.10
N HIS A 564 -4.01 17.53 -14.01
CA HIS A 564 -4.23 17.03 -12.67
C HIS A 564 -5.18 17.98 -11.93
N LEU A 565 -6.04 17.40 -11.12
CA LEU A 565 -6.88 18.11 -10.16
C LEU A 565 -6.18 18.13 -8.82
N ARG A 566 -6.27 19.25 -8.12
CA ARG A 566 -5.92 19.36 -6.70
C ARG A 566 -7.15 19.86 -5.97
N VAL A 567 -7.61 19.08 -5.00
CA VAL A 567 -8.70 19.48 -4.11
C VAL A 567 -8.09 19.83 -2.77
N ASP A 568 -8.31 21.05 -2.31
CA ASP A 568 -7.91 21.55 -1.00
C ASP A 568 -9.14 21.73 -0.11
N LEU A 569 -9.18 21.03 1.02
CA LEU A 569 -10.20 21.14 2.06
C LEU A 569 -9.61 21.87 3.25
N ARG A 570 -10.07 23.08 3.54
CA ARG A 570 -9.57 23.91 4.63
C ARG A 570 -10.58 23.94 5.77
N ALA A 571 -10.28 23.25 6.88
CA ALA A 571 -11.07 23.29 8.09
C ALA A 571 -10.67 24.50 8.95
N GLU A 572 -11.67 25.25 9.43
CA GLU A 572 -11.48 26.42 10.28
C GLU A 572 -11.69 26.07 11.77
N PRO A 573 -11.02 26.78 12.69
CA PRO A 573 -11.27 26.67 14.12
C PRO A 573 -12.72 27.03 14.47
N ALA A 574 -13.43 26.10 15.11
CA ALA A 574 -14.77 26.35 15.64
C ALA A 574 -14.93 25.68 17.01
N PRO A 575 -14.09 26.03 18.01
CA PRO A 575 -13.98 25.31 19.26
C PRO A 575 -15.35 25.17 19.94
N GLY A 576 -15.71 23.92 20.25
CA GLY A 576 -16.95 23.59 20.94
C GLY A 576 -18.17 23.35 20.04
N GLN A 577 -18.14 23.71 18.76
CA GLN A 577 -19.18 23.34 17.79
C GLN A 577 -19.04 21.87 17.39
N ALA A 578 -20.12 21.24 16.91
CA ALA A 578 -20.07 19.87 16.38
C ALA A 578 -19.06 19.81 15.22
N TRP A 579 -18.25 18.74 15.14
CA TRP A 579 -17.27 18.61 14.06
C TRP A 579 -17.95 18.47 12.71
N ASP A 580 -17.72 19.45 11.83
CA ASP A 580 -18.35 19.49 10.52
C ASP A 580 -17.39 19.97 9.43
N PRO A 581 -16.44 19.13 8.97
CA PRO A 581 -15.41 19.56 8.03
C PRO A 581 -15.95 19.76 6.60
N PRO A 582 -15.25 20.56 5.76
CA PRO A 582 -15.57 20.65 4.34
C PRO A 582 -15.39 19.31 3.61
N GLU A 583 -16.17 19.12 2.55
CA GLU A 583 -16.10 17.99 1.62
C GLU A 583 -16.44 18.45 0.19
N VAL A 584 -15.94 17.71 -0.81
CA VAL A 584 -16.25 17.89 -2.23
C VAL A 584 -16.98 16.66 -2.75
N ASP A 585 -18.12 16.87 -3.38
CA ASP A 585 -19.01 15.82 -3.90
C ASP A 585 -18.70 15.47 -5.35
N PHE A 586 -18.39 16.45 -6.20
CA PHE A 586 -18.00 16.17 -7.57
C PHE A 586 -17.12 17.24 -8.18
N VAL A 587 -16.41 16.86 -9.24
CA VAL A 587 -15.73 17.79 -10.14
C VAL A 587 -16.19 17.51 -11.56
N HIS A 588 -16.69 18.54 -12.21
CA HIS A 588 -17.20 18.53 -13.56
C HIS A 588 -16.28 19.36 -14.45
N LEU A 589 -15.65 18.74 -15.45
CA LEU A 589 -14.73 19.42 -16.34
C LEU A 589 -15.30 19.48 -17.74
N ARG A 590 -14.97 20.54 -18.46
CA ARG A 590 -15.24 20.65 -19.89
C ARG A 590 -14.00 21.03 -20.68
N TRP A 591 -13.86 20.55 -21.91
CA TRP A 591 -12.78 20.87 -22.84
C TRP A 591 -13.25 20.91 -24.29
N ALA A 592 -12.39 21.40 -25.17
CA ALA A 592 -12.54 21.32 -26.61
C ALA A 592 -11.63 20.20 -27.12
N THR A 593 -12.16 19.43 -28.06
CA THR A 593 -11.44 18.43 -28.85
C THR A 593 -11.18 19.01 -30.24
N VAL A 594 -10.05 18.65 -30.86
CA VAL A 594 -9.73 19.07 -32.24
C VAL A 594 -10.88 18.60 -33.14
N ALA A 595 -11.52 19.53 -33.85
CA ALA A 595 -12.49 19.16 -34.87
C ALA A 595 -11.77 18.29 -35.90
N PRO A 596 -12.34 17.16 -36.33
CA PRO A 596 -11.71 16.35 -37.37
C PRO A 596 -11.55 17.21 -38.63
N ASP A 597 -10.31 17.59 -38.94
CA ASP A 597 -9.96 18.28 -40.17
C ASP A 597 -10.36 17.37 -41.34
N GLY A 598 -11.51 17.63 -41.99
CA GLY A 598 -11.81 16.99 -43.27
C GLY A 598 -13.22 16.47 -43.56
N ILE A 599 -14.28 16.88 -42.85
CA ILE A 599 -15.61 16.86 -43.49
C ILE A 599 -15.81 18.24 -44.09
N ALA A 600 -15.26 18.44 -45.28
CA ALA A 600 -15.66 19.54 -46.15
C ALA A 600 -17.17 19.49 -46.27
N ALA A 601 -17.85 20.58 -45.91
CA ALA A 601 -19.26 20.77 -46.21
C ALA A 601 -19.44 20.95 -47.73
N GLU A 602 -19.17 19.91 -48.52
CA GLU A 602 -19.69 19.76 -49.87
C GLU A 602 -21.12 19.22 -49.74
N ASP A 603 -22.09 20.14 -49.56
CA ASP A 603 -23.42 20.10 -50.17
C ASP A 603 -24.39 21.04 -49.44
N ALA A 604 -24.34 22.31 -49.82
CA ALA A 604 -25.48 23.22 -49.71
C ALA A 604 -25.38 24.25 -50.84
N GLY A 605 -25.45 23.78 -52.09
CA GLY A 605 -25.32 24.62 -53.26
C GLY A 605 -25.75 23.97 -54.56
N GLY A 606 -26.88 23.25 -54.56
CA GLY A 606 -27.41 22.61 -55.77
C GLY A 606 -28.94 22.48 -55.78
N GLY A 607 -29.63 23.51 -56.28
CA GLY A 607 -31.03 23.47 -56.77
C GLY A 607 -32.08 23.82 -55.71
N ARG A 608 -32.95 24.83 -55.87
CA ARG A 608 -33.48 25.52 -57.06
C ARG A 608 -33.74 26.99 -56.76
#